data_AF-A0A4U2YQF2-F1
#
_entry.id   AF-A0A4U2YQF2-F1
#
_cell.length_a   1.000
_cell.length_b   1.000
_cell.length_c   1.000
_cell.angle_alpha   90.00
_cell.angle_beta   90.00
_cell.angle_gamma   90.00
#
_symmetry.space_group_name_H-M   'P 1'
#
loop_
_entity.id
_entity.type
_entity.pdbx_description
1 polymer ?
#
loop_
_entity_poly.entity_id
_entity_poly.type
_entity_poly.pdbx_seq_one_letter_code
_entity_poly.pdbx_strand_id
1 'polypeptide(L)'
;MAKKARGNRREESYVNKYTAIQALHHNDNYSISLLCECAGIARSAYYKWTQRVPTKRQLENNEILKEISALHEKGQANFGYRKMKIHLNHKYNKQFNHKRIYRLMKLASLQSEGNNAFLKSPTDNLNDE
;
A
#
# COMPACT_ATOMS: atom_id res chain seq x y z
N MET A 1 17.00 -24.59 9.22
CA MET A 1 16.82 -23.12 9.41
C MET A 1 15.70 -22.63 8.49
N ALA A 2 14.53 -22.29 9.04
CA ALA A 2 13.36 -21.91 8.26
C ALA A 2 13.52 -20.50 7.67
N LYS A 3 13.46 -20.39 6.33
CA LYS A 3 13.48 -19.09 5.63
C LYS A 3 12.18 -18.33 5.94
N LYS A 4 12.28 -17.26 6.72
CA LYS A 4 11.18 -16.35 7.06
C LYS A 4 10.64 -15.71 5.77
N ALA A 5 9.42 -16.10 5.38
CA ALA A 5 8.70 -15.45 4.29
C ALA A 5 8.58 -13.95 4.60
N ARG A 6 9.05 -13.10 3.68
CA ARG A 6 9.04 -11.65 3.82
C ARG A 6 7.59 -11.19 4.00
N GLY A 7 7.34 -10.51 5.12
CA GLY A 7 6.02 -10.09 5.58
C GLY A 7 5.25 -9.32 4.52
N ASN A 8 4.01 -9.76 4.27
CA ASN A 8 2.89 -8.94 3.83
C ASN A 8 1.58 -9.73 4.01
N ARG A 9 1.57 -11.05 3.75
CA ARG A 9 0.34 -11.88 3.84
C ARG A 9 -0.23 -12.03 5.27
N ARG A 10 0.61 -11.98 6.32
CA ARG A 10 0.13 -12.08 7.71
C ARG A 10 -0.43 -10.76 8.24
N GLU A 11 0.04 -9.61 7.76
CA GLU A 11 -0.42 -8.30 8.25
C GLU A 11 -1.84 -7.97 7.77
N GLU A 12 -2.21 -8.33 6.54
CA GLU A 12 -3.57 -8.13 6.01
C GLU A 12 -4.64 -8.80 6.88
N SER A 13 -4.38 -10.02 7.36
CA SER A 13 -5.30 -10.75 8.26
C SER A 13 -5.46 -10.05 9.62
N TYR A 14 -4.40 -9.43 10.14
CA TYR A 14 -4.45 -8.70 11.41
C TYR A 14 -5.13 -7.33 11.27
N VAL A 15 -4.91 -6.61 10.17
CA VAL A 15 -5.54 -5.32 9.90
C VAL A 15 -7.07 -5.45 9.94
N ASN A 16 -7.62 -6.49 9.32
CA ASN A 16 -9.06 -6.73 9.34
C ASN A 16 -9.62 -6.94 10.76
N LYS A 17 -8.88 -7.64 11.63
CA LYS A 17 -9.31 -7.84 13.03
C LYS A 17 -9.29 -6.54 13.82
N TYR A 18 -8.24 -5.73 13.68
CA TYR A 18 -8.15 -4.46 14.39
C TYR A 18 -9.22 -3.47 13.93
N THR A 19 -9.48 -3.39 12.63
CA THR A 19 -10.56 -2.56 12.07
C THR A 19 -11.93 -3.01 12.58
N ALA A 20 -12.19 -4.32 12.67
CA ALA A 20 -13.45 -4.83 13.22
C ALA A 20 -13.62 -4.48 14.71
N ILE A 21 -12.57 -4.61 15.52
CA ILE A 21 -12.58 -4.21 16.95
C ILE A 21 -12.89 -2.72 17.07
N GLN A 22 -12.25 -1.88 16.24
CA GLN A 22 -12.47 -0.44 16.26
C GLN A 22 -13.92 -0.07 15.87
N ALA A 23 -14.47 -0.73 14.85
CA ALA A 23 -15.85 -0.52 14.41
C ALA A 23 -16.87 -0.91 15.49
N LEU A 24 -16.71 -2.09 16.10
CA LEU A 24 -17.59 -2.56 17.19
C LEU A 24 -17.50 -1.67 18.43
N HIS A 25 -16.29 -1.19 18.76
CA HIS A 25 -16.12 -0.25 19.86
C HIS A 25 -16.84 1.08 19.59
N HIS A 26 -16.81 1.58 18.35
CA HIS A 26 -17.41 2.86 18.00
C HIS A 26 -18.94 2.79 17.82
N ASN A 27 -19.45 1.73 17.20
CA ASN A 27 -20.88 1.59 16.88
C ASN A 27 -21.70 1.10 18.08
N ASP A 28 -21.18 0.12 18.82
CA ASP A 28 -21.95 -0.60 19.85
C ASP A 28 -21.40 -0.34 21.26
N ASN A 29 -20.40 0.54 21.39
CA ASN A 29 -19.76 0.94 22.66
C ASN A 29 -19.19 -0.22 23.50
N TYR A 30 -18.84 -1.34 22.86
CA TYR A 30 -18.23 -2.49 23.53
C TYR A 30 -16.84 -2.17 24.06
N SER A 31 -16.45 -2.79 25.19
CA SER A 31 -15.11 -2.57 25.74
C SER A 31 -14.01 -3.17 24.85
N ILE A 32 -12.93 -2.41 24.62
CA ILE A 32 -11.78 -2.86 23.83
C ILE A 32 -11.13 -4.12 24.42
N SER A 33 -11.13 -4.25 25.76
CA SER A 33 -10.60 -5.43 26.44
C SER A 33 -11.36 -6.70 26.04
N LEU A 34 -12.69 -6.66 26.08
CA LEU A 34 -13.55 -7.79 25.71
C LEU A 34 -13.38 -8.15 24.23
N LEU A 35 -13.38 -7.15 23.35
CA LEU A 35 -13.19 -7.38 21.91
C LEU A 35 -11.82 -7.97 21.57
N CYS A 36 -10.75 -7.55 22.26
CA CYS A 36 -9.41 -8.12 22.10
C CYS A 36 -9.36 -9.58 22.55
N GLU A 37 -10.03 -9.91 23.66
CA GLU A 37 -10.13 -11.28 24.17
C GLU A 37 -10.89 -12.18 23.19
N CYS A 38 -12.05 -11.74 22.71
CA CYS A 38 -12.83 -12.46 21.70
C CYS A 38 -12.05 -12.68 20.40
N ALA A 39 -11.25 -11.70 19.96
CA ALA A 39 -10.46 -11.79 18.74
C ALA A 39 -9.15 -12.58 18.88
N GLY A 40 -8.79 -12.97 20.12
CA GLY A 40 -7.53 -13.65 20.44
C GLY A 40 -6.30 -12.76 20.23
N ILE A 41 -6.40 -11.47 20.53
CA ILE A 41 -5.30 -10.50 20.35
C ILE A 41 -4.91 -9.88 21.69
N ALA A 42 -3.61 -9.70 21.92
CA ALA A 42 -3.13 -8.96 23.07
C ALA A 42 -3.59 -7.49 23.01
N ARG A 43 -4.13 -6.96 24.11
CA ARG A 43 -4.55 -5.56 24.22
C ARG A 43 -3.42 -4.58 23.89
N SER A 44 -2.18 -4.91 24.26
CA SER A 44 -0.99 -4.13 23.90
C SER A 44 -0.74 -4.07 22.40
N ALA A 45 -1.07 -5.13 21.65
CA ALA A 45 -0.95 -5.15 20.19
C ALA A 45 -1.98 -4.24 19.51
N TYR A 46 -3.22 -4.18 20.05
CA TYR A 46 -4.25 -3.25 19.59
C TYR A 46 -3.80 -1.80 19.73
N TYR A 47 -3.43 -1.37 20.94
CA TYR A 47 -2.99 0.02 21.14
C TYR A 47 -1.71 0.34 20.36
N LYS A 48 -0.78 -0.62 20.24
CA LYS A 48 0.39 -0.46 19.39
C LYS A 48 0.01 -0.25 17.93
N TRP A 49 -1.04 -0.91 17.42
CA TRP A 49 -1.54 -0.70 16.07
C TRP A 49 -2.18 0.68 15.91
N THR A 50 -3.02 1.09 16.86
CA THR A 50 -3.68 2.42 16.85
C THR A 50 -2.67 3.56 16.91
N GLN A 51 -1.57 3.41 17.64
CA GLN A 51 -0.53 4.43 17.79
C GLN A 51 0.58 4.36 16.73
N ARG A 52 0.41 3.56 15.65
CA ARG A 52 1.44 3.46 14.61
C ARG A 52 1.59 4.79 13.88
N VAL A 53 2.74 5.43 14.09
CA VAL A 53 3.17 6.56 13.27
C VAL A 53 3.78 6.02 11.97
N PRO A 54 3.31 6.48 10.80
CA PRO A 54 3.89 6.05 9.53
C PRO A 54 5.34 6.53 9.44
N THR A 55 6.24 5.67 8.96
CA THR A 55 7.64 6.05 8.73
C THR A 55 7.74 7.02 7.57
N LYS A 56 8.82 7.83 7.51
CA LYS A 56 9.10 8.74 6.37
C LYS A 56 8.95 8.06 4.99
N ARG A 57 9.42 6.81 4.88
CA ARG A 57 9.30 6.01 3.65
C ARG A 57 7.87 5.58 3.33
N GLN A 58 7.05 5.30 4.36
CA GLN A 58 5.63 4.97 4.19
C GLN A 58 4.83 6.20 3.77
N LEU A 59 5.11 7.36 4.36
CA LEU A 59 4.55 8.64 3.92
C LEU A 59 4.89 8.91 2.45
N GLU A 60 6.17 8.81 2.07
CA GLU A 60 6.58 9.01 0.67
C GLU A 60 5.94 7.99 -0.28
N ASN A 61 5.78 6.73 0.14
CA ASN A 61 5.04 5.74 -0.66
C ASN A 61 3.56 6.12 -0.82
N ASN A 62 2.91 6.61 0.24
CA ASN A 62 1.51 7.04 0.19
C ASN A 62 1.33 8.26 -0.71
N GLU A 63 2.26 9.22 -0.68
CA GLU A 63 2.26 10.36 -1.60
C GLU A 63 2.40 9.91 -3.07
N ILE A 64 3.35 9.02 -3.35
CA ILE A 64 3.54 8.45 -4.69
C ILE A 64 2.28 7.70 -5.14
N LEU A 65 1.66 6.91 -4.25
CA LEU A 65 0.42 6.20 -4.57
C LEU A 65 -0.72 7.16 -4.90
N LYS A 66 -0.90 8.23 -4.12
CA LYS A 66 -1.90 9.27 -4.39
C LYS A 66 -1.66 9.93 -5.75
N GLU A 67 -0.41 10.23 -6.09
CA GLU A 67 -0.07 10.80 -7.39
C GLU A 67 -0.41 9.84 -8.54
N ILE A 68 -0.05 8.56 -8.40
CA ILE A 68 -0.38 7.52 -9.39
C ILE A 68 -1.90 7.44 -9.59
N SER A 69 -2.69 7.42 -8.51
CA SER A 69 -4.15 7.39 -8.58
C SER A 69 -4.72 8.65 -9.24
N ALA A 70 -4.23 9.84 -8.88
CA ALA A 70 -4.69 11.09 -9.45
C ALA A 70 -4.41 11.21 -10.96
N LEU A 71 -3.26 10.71 -11.42
CA LEU A 71 -2.94 10.68 -12.85
C LEU A 71 -3.84 9.68 -13.60
N HIS A 72 -4.17 8.56 -12.96
CA HIS A 72 -5.10 7.58 -13.53
C HIS A 72 -6.50 8.18 -13.72
N GLU A 73 -7.04 8.87 -12.72
CA GLU A 73 -8.34 9.55 -12.79
C GLU A 73 -8.38 10.62 -13.89
N LYS A 74 -7.25 11.30 -14.16
CA LYS A 74 -7.12 12.30 -15.23
C LYS A 74 -7.07 11.71 -16.65
N GLY A 75 -7.35 10.43 -16.83
CA GLY A 75 -7.33 9.76 -18.14
C GLY A 75 -5.94 9.40 -18.64
N GLN A 76 -4.90 9.51 -17.81
CA GLN A 76 -3.54 9.10 -18.15
C GLN A 76 -3.29 7.60 -17.88
N ALA A 77 -4.32 6.77 -18.06
CA ALA A 77 -4.25 5.32 -17.84
C ALA A 77 -3.17 4.62 -18.70
N ASN A 78 -2.70 5.28 -19.77
CA ASN A 78 -1.64 4.77 -20.65
C ASN A 78 -0.20 5.07 -20.15
N PHE A 79 -0.04 5.59 -18.92
CA PHE A 79 1.27 5.78 -18.31
C PHE A 79 1.82 4.45 -17.79
N GLY A 80 2.66 3.81 -18.60
CA GLY A 80 3.52 2.72 -18.11
C GLY A 80 4.50 3.20 -17.03
N TYR A 81 5.08 2.25 -16.29
CA TYR A 81 5.94 2.55 -15.14
C TYR A 81 7.16 3.43 -15.46
N ARG A 82 7.67 3.39 -16.70
CA ARG A 82 8.78 4.23 -17.15
C ARG A 82 8.39 5.71 -17.21
N LYS A 83 7.24 6.04 -17.79
CA LYS A 83 6.70 7.41 -17.85
C LYS A 83 6.36 7.91 -16.44
N MET A 84 5.77 7.03 -15.62
CA MET A 84 5.47 7.34 -14.22
C MET A 84 6.74 7.65 -13.42
N LYS A 85 7.81 6.87 -13.60
CA LYS A 85 9.11 7.14 -12.95
C LYS A 85 9.63 8.53 -13.31
N ILE A 86 9.63 8.90 -14.59
CA ILE A 86 10.12 10.21 -15.04
C ILE A 86 9.30 11.34 -14.42
N HIS A 87 7.96 11.22 -14.48
CA HIS A 87 7.06 12.20 -13.86
C HIS A 87 7.31 12.37 -12.36
N LEU A 88 7.38 11.26 -11.62
CA LEU A 88 7.64 11.28 -10.18
C LEU A 88 9.02 11.84 -9.86
N ASN A 89 10.03 11.50 -10.66
CA ASN A 89 11.38 12.01 -10.46
C ASN A 89 11.43 13.54 -10.64
N HIS A 90 10.75 14.05 -11.66
CA HIS A 90 10.65 15.49 -11.93
C HIS A 90 9.84 16.20 -10.84
N LYS A 91 8.67 15.66 -10.46
CA LYS A 91 7.77 16.27 -9.48
C LYS A 91 8.39 16.37 -8.09
N TYR A 92 9.07 15.31 -7.64
CA TYR A 92 9.66 15.25 -6.31
C TYR A 92 11.14 15.63 -6.29
N ASN A 93 11.72 16.01 -7.43
CA ASN A 93 13.14 16.28 -7.63
C ASN A 93 14.05 15.20 -7.00
N LYS A 94 13.71 13.94 -7.22
CA LYS A 94 14.35 12.77 -6.60
C LYS A 94 14.53 11.63 -7.60
N GLN A 95 15.54 10.80 -7.39
CA GLN A 95 15.75 9.61 -8.23
C GLN A 95 15.14 8.37 -7.59
N PHE A 96 13.94 7.98 -8.01
CA PHE A 96 13.30 6.75 -7.56
C PHE A 96 13.75 5.52 -8.34
N ASN A 97 13.92 4.40 -7.64
CA ASN A 97 14.20 3.10 -8.26
C ASN A 97 12.97 2.61 -9.03
N HIS A 98 13.15 2.19 -10.28
CA HIS A 98 12.09 1.67 -11.14
C HIS A 98 11.33 0.49 -10.50
N LYS A 99 12.00 -0.39 -9.75
CA LYS A 99 11.37 -1.51 -9.03
C LYS A 99 10.41 -1.02 -7.93
N ARG A 100 10.72 0.10 -7.29
CA ARG A 100 9.86 0.72 -6.26
C ARG A 100 8.58 1.26 -6.91
N ILE A 101 8.72 2.02 -7.99
CA ILE A 101 7.59 2.59 -8.73
C ILE A 101 6.70 1.48 -9.29
N TYR A 102 7.28 0.46 -9.92
CA TYR A 102 6.54 -0.70 -10.42
C TYR A 102 5.73 -1.41 -9.33
N ARG A 103 6.33 -1.64 -8.15
CA ARG A 103 5.62 -2.24 -7.01
C ARG A 103 4.47 -1.37 -6.51
N LEU A 104 4.67 -0.05 -6.41
CA LEU A 104 3.63 0.88 -5.96
C LEU A 104 2.50 0.98 -6.98
N MET A 105 2.81 1.06 -8.28
CA MET A 105 1.81 1.02 -9.34
C MET A 105 1.00 -0.27 -9.30
N LYS A 106 1.65 -1.44 -9.15
CA LYS A 106 0.95 -2.71 -9.02
C LYS A 106 0.03 -2.74 -7.79
N LEU A 107 0.45 -2.18 -6.66
CA LEU A 107 -0.41 -2.05 -5.48
C LEU A 107 -1.64 -1.16 -5.75
N ALA A 108 -1.45 -0.02 -6.42
CA ALA A 108 -2.57 0.84 -6.81
C ALA A 108 -3.51 0.15 -7.82
N SER A 109 -2.97 -0.67 -8.73
CA SER A 109 -3.78 -1.46 -9.68
C SER A 109 -4.61 -2.55 -9.02
N LEU A 110 -4.13 -3.12 -7.90
CA LEU A 110 -4.88 -4.12 -7.13
C LEU A 110 -5.99 -3.51 -6.28
N GLN A 111 -5.86 -2.21 -5.94
CA GLN A 111 -6.88 -1.45 -5.19
C GLN A 111 -7.97 -0.86 -6.10
N SER A 112 -7.72 -0.76 -7.40
CA SER A 112 -8.70 -0.36 -8.40
C SER A 112 -9.30 -1.63 -9.02
N GLU A 113 -10.46 -2.05 -8.53
CA GLU A 113 -11.13 -3.26 -9.00
C GLU A 113 -11.30 -3.24 -10.53
N GLY A 114 -10.71 -4.22 -11.21
CA GLY A 114 -11.14 -4.64 -12.54
C GLY A 114 -10.32 -4.21 -13.76
N ASN A 115 -9.29 -3.34 -13.65
CA ASN A 115 -8.52 -2.95 -14.84
C ASN A 115 -7.04 -3.32 -14.74
N ASN A 116 -6.71 -4.48 -15.31
CA ASN A 116 -5.34 -4.97 -15.58
C ASN A 116 -4.62 -4.13 -16.67
N ALA A 117 -4.98 -2.86 -16.83
CA ALA A 117 -4.49 -1.95 -17.86
C ALA A 117 -3.09 -1.39 -17.54
N PHE A 118 -2.73 -1.30 -16.25
CA PHE A 118 -1.42 -0.76 -15.82
C PHE A 118 -0.20 -1.59 -16.27
N LEU A 119 -0.38 -2.88 -16.58
CA LEU A 119 0.72 -3.80 -16.92
C LEU A 119 0.82 -4.12 -18.42
N LYS A 120 -0.07 -3.57 -19.27
CA LYS A 120 -0.05 -3.78 -20.73
C LYS A 120 0.90 -2.81 -21.45
N SER A 121 2.09 -2.55 -20.91
CA SER A 121 3.16 -1.95 -21.70
C SER A 121 3.94 -3.07 -22.40
N PRO A 122 4.14 -3.03 -23.74
CA PRO A 122 4.96 -4.00 -24.46
C PRO A 122 6.34 -4.12 -23.82
N THR A 123 6.78 -5.37 -23.72
CA THR A 123 8.04 -5.82 -23.13
C THR A 123 9.26 -5.07 -23.65
N ASP A 124 10.22 -4.88 -22.75
CA ASP A 124 11.67 -4.77 -22.94
C ASP A 124 12.18 -4.56 -24.37
N ASN A 125 12.75 -3.39 -24.62
CA ASN A 125 13.97 -3.32 -25.43
C ASN A 125 15.00 -2.51 -24.64
N LEU A 126 15.95 -3.27 -24.08
CA LEU A 126 17.32 -2.84 -23.87
C LEU A 126 17.80 -2.18 -25.15
N ASN A 127 18.32 -0.96 -25.03
CA ASN A 127 19.53 -0.50 -25.70
C ASN A 127 19.91 0.81 -25.02
N ASP A 128 20.96 0.71 -24.22
CA ASP A 128 21.82 1.83 -23.88
C ASP A 128 22.40 2.38 -25.19
N GLU A 129 22.19 3.67 -25.44
CA GLU A 129 23.08 4.56 -26.19
C GLU A 129 23.09 5.92 -25.49
#